data_AF-A0A3A9K7C5-F1
#
_entry.id   AF-A0A3A9K7C5-F1
#
_cell.length_a   1.000
_cell.length_b   1.000
_cell.length_c   1.000
_cell.angle_alpha   90.00
_cell.angle_beta   90.00
_cell.angle_gamma   90.00
#
_symmetry.space_group_name_H-M   'P 1'
#
loop_
_entity.id
_entity.type
_entity.pdbx_description
1 polymer ?
#
loop_
_entity_poly.entity_id
_entity_poly.type
_entity_poly.pdbx_seq_one_letter_code
_entity_poly.pdbx_strand_id
1 'polypeptide(L)'
;MTDERNWRRIDRMDNKVYDLVGVGVGAFNLSLSALLDNLPEVESVFFFLDQKPYFDWRLGMLIVGTRLQVPFMADLVSLANPTIVCVQDIHTEDATTYKCKYLVIGTGSDPVIPESYQSLSGENVYHISQFLERQDRCRKAKSIAVVGSGQSSAEVFHELFTNSAKALFVRLTF
;
A
#
# COMPACT_ATOMS: atom_id res chain seq x y z
N MET A 1 -13.53 4.36 31.39
CA MET A 1 -12.19 4.33 32.02
C MET A 1 -11.21 4.13 30.88
N THR A 2 -10.51 5.19 30.50
CA THR A 2 -9.72 5.29 29.27
C THR A 2 -8.48 4.41 29.32
N ASP A 3 -8.33 3.54 28.32
CA ASP A 3 -7.17 2.68 28.09
C ASP A 3 -5.95 3.55 27.73
N GLU A 4 -5.02 3.68 28.67
CA GLU A 4 -3.76 4.39 28.50
C GLU A 4 -2.80 3.55 27.66
N ARG A 5 -2.93 3.69 26.33
CA ARG A 5 -1.91 3.55 25.28
C ARG A 5 -0.66 2.70 25.67
N ASN A 6 -0.56 1.54 25.04
CA ASN A 6 0.54 0.55 25.06
C ASN A 6 1.93 1.02 24.52
N TRP A 7 2.29 2.31 24.58
CA TRP A 7 3.53 2.85 23.97
C TRP A 7 4.83 2.56 24.75
N ARG A 8 4.80 1.73 25.80
CA ARG A 8 5.89 1.62 26.79
C ARG A 8 6.96 0.55 26.53
N ARG A 9 6.85 -0.30 25.49
CA ARG A 9 7.95 -1.22 25.15
C ARG A 9 8.87 -0.60 24.11
N ILE A 10 9.92 0.06 24.60
CA ILE A 10 11.14 0.32 23.81
C ILE A 10 12.15 -0.69 24.32
N ASP A 11 12.34 -1.79 23.60
CA ASP A 11 13.31 -2.81 24.02
C ASP A 11 14.73 -2.35 23.69
N ARG A 12 14.90 -1.58 22.60
CA ARG A 12 16.19 -1.01 22.18
C ARG A 12 16.05 0.38 21.57
N MET A 13 17.07 1.22 21.74
CA MET A 13 17.20 2.51 21.07
C MET A 13 18.51 2.55 20.30
N ASP A 14 18.44 2.83 18.99
CA ASP A 14 19.61 3.17 18.18
C ASP A 14 20.02 4.61 18.52
N ASN A 15 21.27 4.78 18.93
CA ASN A 15 21.82 6.09 19.30
C ASN A 15 22.25 6.92 18.07
N LYS A 16 22.33 6.30 16.88
CA LYS A 16 22.64 7.00 15.63
C LYS A 16 21.45 7.87 15.21
N VAL A 17 21.75 9.08 14.73
CA VAL A 17 20.77 9.96 14.08
C VAL A 17 20.99 9.85 12.58
N TYR A 18 20.01 9.30 11.88
CA TYR A 18 20.04 9.17 10.43
C TYR A 18 19.63 10.48 9.76
N ASP A 19 20.16 10.75 8.58
CA ASP A 19 19.64 11.83 7.74
C ASP A 19 18.23 11.49 7.28
N LEU A 20 17.98 10.23 6.89
CA LEU A 20 16.69 9.79 6.37
C LEU A 20 16.28 8.40 6.88
N VAL A 21 15.05 8.27 7.35
CA VAL A 21 14.40 6.97 7.59
C VAL A 21 13.25 6.81 6.60
N GLY A 22 13.23 5.72 5.84
CA GLY A 22 12.11 5.34 4.97
C GLY A 22 11.29 4.20 5.56
N VAL A 23 9.96 4.27 5.49
CA VAL A 23 9.04 3.20 5.95
C VAL A 23 8.08 2.81 4.83
N GLY A 24 8.06 1.52 4.49
CA GLY A 24 7.18 0.92 3.48
C GLY A 24 7.94 0.41 2.25
N VAL A 25 7.40 -0.62 1.61
CA VAL A 25 8.03 -1.30 0.45
C VAL A 25 7.46 -0.86 -0.91
N GLY A 26 6.90 0.34 -1.01
CA GLY A 26 6.48 0.89 -2.31
C GLY A 26 7.66 1.17 -3.23
N ALA A 27 7.42 1.20 -4.54
CA ALA A 27 8.42 1.54 -5.55
C ALA A 27 9.09 2.90 -5.34
N PHE A 28 8.40 3.82 -4.67
CA PHE A 28 8.97 5.08 -4.23
C PHE A 28 10.15 4.85 -3.27
N ASN A 29 9.95 4.12 -2.17
CA ASN A 29 11.01 3.88 -1.18
C ASN A 29 12.11 2.99 -1.74
N LEU A 30 11.77 2.02 -2.59
CA LEU A 30 12.77 1.20 -3.29
C LEU A 30 13.63 2.03 -4.25
N SER A 31 13.02 2.96 -4.98
CA SER A 31 13.77 3.87 -5.85
C SER A 31 14.63 4.84 -5.04
N LEU A 32 14.09 5.41 -3.96
CA LEU A 32 14.82 6.33 -3.10
C LEU A 32 16.01 5.62 -2.43
N SER A 33 15.83 4.40 -1.92
CA SER A 33 16.92 3.64 -1.32
C SER A 33 18.04 3.33 -2.33
N ALA A 34 17.67 2.96 -3.57
CA ALA A 34 18.65 2.68 -4.62
C ALA A 34 19.42 3.93 -5.07
N LEU A 35 18.78 5.11 -5.07
CA LEU A 35 19.45 6.37 -5.36
C LEU A 35 20.41 6.79 -4.25
N LEU A 36 20.01 6.63 -2.99
CA LEU A 36 20.82 6.99 -1.82
C LEU A 36 22.01 6.06 -1.59
N ASP A 37 21.97 4.81 -2.09
CA ASP A 37 23.09 3.86 -2.00
C ASP A 37 24.39 4.40 -2.64
N ASN A 38 24.28 5.31 -3.61
CA ASN A 38 25.41 5.95 -4.27
C ASN A 38 25.87 7.26 -3.62
N LEU A 39 25.28 7.66 -2.49
CA LEU A 39 25.58 8.91 -1.78
C LEU A 39 26.04 8.58 -0.35
N PRO A 40 27.32 8.21 -0.15
CA PRO A 40 27.84 7.78 1.16
C PRO A 40 27.79 8.88 2.23
N GLU A 41 27.62 10.13 1.84
CA GLU A 41 27.41 11.26 2.75
C GLU A 41 25.99 11.33 3.35
N VAL A 42 25.03 10.56 2.82
CA VAL A 42 23.65 10.50 3.32
C VAL A 42 23.45 9.22 4.11
N GLU A 43 23.38 9.36 5.43
CA GLU A 43 23.14 8.23 6.32
C GLU A 43 21.65 7.90 6.34
N SER A 44 21.24 6.84 5.64
CA SER A 44 19.84 6.45 5.51
C SER A 44 19.56 5.01 5.92
N VAL A 45 18.34 4.76 6.38
CA VAL A 45 17.84 3.40 6.67
C VAL A 45 16.41 3.24 6.18
N PHE A 46 16.10 2.10 5.58
CA PHE A 46 14.77 1.81 5.04
C PHE A 46 14.20 0.56 5.69
N PHE A 47 12.98 0.70 6.24
CA PHE A 47 12.20 -0.39 6.78
C PHE A 47 11.12 -0.78 5.77
N PHE A 48 11.35 -1.90 5.10
CA PHE A 48 10.40 -2.49 4.17
C PHE A 48 9.36 -3.29 4.94
N LEU A 49 8.41 -2.58 5.55
CA LEU A 49 7.26 -3.18 6.22
C LEU A 49 6.22 -3.56 5.18
N ASP A 50 5.92 -4.85 5.10
CA ASP A 50 4.81 -5.41 4.35
C ASP A 50 4.12 -6.44 5.27
N GLN A 51 2.79 -6.54 5.19
CA GLN A 51 2.08 -7.63 5.87
C GLN A 51 2.44 -9.00 5.27
N LYS A 52 3.01 -9.01 4.05
CA LYS A 52 3.48 -10.20 3.35
C LYS A 52 4.98 -10.43 3.56
N PRO A 53 5.45 -11.69 3.65
CA PRO A 53 6.88 -12.00 3.80
C PRO A 53 7.69 -11.85 2.50
N TYR A 54 7.09 -11.28 1.45
CA TYR A 54 7.71 -11.05 0.14
C TYR A 54 7.19 -9.73 -0.43
N PHE A 55 8.01 -9.06 -1.25
CA PHE A 55 7.58 -7.85 -1.95
C PHE A 55 6.51 -8.18 -2.99
N ASP A 56 5.35 -7.54 -2.84
CA ASP A 56 4.21 -7.67 -3.75
C ASP A 56 3.65 -6.28 -4.05
N TRP A 57 4.03 -5.73 -5.20
CA TRP A 57 3.48 -4.46 -5.66
C TRP A 57 2.10 -4.65 -6.29
N ARG A 58 1.08 -4.83 -5.45
CA ARG A 58 -0.33 -4.93 -5.84
C ARG A 58 -0.55 -5.97 -6.96
N LEU A 59 0.02 -7.17 -6.84
CA LEU A 59 -0.15 -8.28 -7.79
C LEU A 59 -1.62 -8.54 -8.10
N GLY A 60 -2.53 -8.40 -7.13
CA GLY A 60 -3.98 -8.52 -7.32
C GLY A 60 -4.63 -7.56 -8.34
N MET A 61 -3.85 -6.63 -8.92
CA MET A 61 -4.22 -5.66 -9.95
C MET A 61 -3.27 -5.64 -11.16
N LEU A 62 -2.29 -6.54 -11.26
CA LEU A 62 -1.38 -6.64 -12.42
C LEU A 62 -2.09 -7.31 -13.62
N ILE A 63 -3.04 -6.59 -14.20
CA ILE A 63 -3.68 -6.97 -15.46
C ILE A 63 -2.66 -6.74 -16.59
N VAL A 64 -2.57 -7.68 -17.53
CA VAL A 64 -1.62 -7.58 -18.64
C VAL A 64 -1.95 -6.35 -19.50
N GLY A 65 -0.99 -5.42 -19.62
CA GLY A 65 -1.11 -4.21 -20.43
C GLY A 65 -1.41 -2.92 -19.65
N THR A 66 -1.54 -2.98 -18.32
CA THR A 66 -1.71 -1.79 -17.47
C THR A 66 -0.42 -0.99 -17.38
N ARG A 67 -0.53 0.34 -17.21
CA ARG A 67 0.61 1.28 -17.15
C ARG A 67 0.56 2.10 -15.87
N LEU A 68 1.72 2.46 -15.34
CA LEU A 68 1.86 3.42 -14.23
C LEU A 68 1.29 4.78 -14.65
N GLN A 69 0.35 5.33 -13.87
CA GLN A 69 -0.30 6.62 -14.17
C GLN A 69 0.31 7.83 -13.46
N VAL A 70 1.22 7.62 -12.51
CA VAL A 70 2.03 8.72 -11.96
C VAL A 70 3.24 8.92 -12.88
N PRO A 71 3.54 10.17 -13.31
CA PRO A 71 4.87 10.46 -13.84
C PRO A 71 5.90 10.02 -12.80
N PHE A 72 7.09 9.60 -13.23
CA PHE A 72 8.16 9.05 -12.36
C PHE A 72 8.56 9.94 -11.15
N MET A 73 8.03 11.17 -11.07
CA MET A 73 8.51 12.29 -10.28
C MET A 73 7.48 12.79 -9.24
N ALA A 74 6.41 12.04 -8.96
CA ALA A 74 5.41 12.43 -7.95
C ALA A 74 5.92 12.11 -6.53
N ASP A 75 6.70 13.04 -6.00
CA ASP A 75 7.38 13.03 -4.70
C ASP A 75 6.99 14.29 -3.92
N LEU A 76 6.42 14.16 -2.72
CA LEU A 76 6.51 15.19 -1.66
C LEU A 76 6.23 14.57 -0.29
N VAL A 77 7.24 14.71 0.58
CA VAL A 77 7.34 14.25 1.97
C VAL A 77 6.71 15.30 2.92
N SER A 78 5.90 14.86 3.89
CA SER A 78 5.38 15.75 4.94
C SER A 78 6.48 16.17 5.94
N LEU A 79 6.58 17.49 6.19
CA LEU A 79 7.49 18.11 7.16
C LEU A 79 6.85 18.16 8.57
N ALA A 80 7.43 17.43 9.53
CA ALA A 80 7.41 17.81 10.95
C ALA A 80 8.57 17.15 11.73
N ASN A 81 9.43 17.99 12.29
CA ASN A 81 10.43 17.67 13.32
C ASN A 81 9.71 17.31 14.63
N PRO A 82 10.10 16.32 15.47
CA PRO A 82 11.19 15.35 15.38
C PRO A 82 10.66 13.92 15.15
N THR A 83 11.24 13.14 14.23
CA THR A 83 10.64 11.85 13.84
C THR A 83 11.40 10.66 14.41
N ILE A 84 11.19 10.46 15.71
CA ILE A 84 11.48 9.19 16.36
C ILE A 84 10.55 8.13 15.74
N VAL A 85 11.12 7.06 15.20
CA VAL A 85 10.37 5.94 14.61
C VAL A 85 10.62 4.70 15.45
N CYS A 86 9.55 4.09 15.97
CA CYS A 86 9.63 2.78 16.60
C CYS A 86 9.27 1.72 15.56
N VAL A 87 10.16 0.76 15.35
CA VAL A 87 9.98 -0.38 14.46
C VAL A 87 9.86 -1.61 15.32
N GLN A 88 8.77 -2.35 15.14
CA GLN A 88 8.55 -3.62 15.81
C GLN A 88 8.69 -4.75 14.80
N ASP A 89 9.49 -5.76 15.15
CA ASP A 89 9.54 -7.01 14.39
C ASP A 89 8.25 -7.80 14.68
N ILE A 90 7.49 -8.15 13.64
CA ILE A 90 6.20 -8.85 13.79
C ILE A 90 6.34 -10.34 14.18
N HIS A 91 7.53 -10.91 14.02
CA HIS A 91 7.81 -12.31 14.32
C HIS A 91 8.40 -12.47 15.72
N THR A 92 9.26 -11.54 16.15
CA THR A 92 9.88 -11.60 17.48
C THR A 92 9.22 -10.69 18.51
N GLU A 93 8.35 -9.77 18.07
CA GLU A 93 7.76 -8.68 18.85
C GLU A 93 8.76 -7.65 19.39
N ASP A 94 10.05 -7.76 19.07
CA ASP A 94 11.09 -6.84 19.53
C ASP A 94 10.90 -5.45 18.93
N ALA A 95 10.95 -4.41 19.78
CA ALA A 95 10.81 -3.03 19.36
C ALA A 95 12.13 -2.25 19.43
N THR A 96 12.55 -1.66 18.30
CA THR A 96 13.72 -0.78 18.21
C THR A 96 13.33 0.62 17.76
N THR A 97 13.84 1.63 18.46
CA THR A 97 13.59 3.05 18.16
C THR A 97 14.75 3.71 17.42
N TYR A 98 14.46 4.41 16.33
CA TYR A 98 15.40 5.13 15.46
C TYR A 98 15.12 6.63 15.48
N LYS A 99 16.18 7.44 15.33
CA LYS A 99 16.08 8.90 15.22
C LYS A 99 16.50 9.33 13.81
N CYS A 100 15.77 10.27 13.21
CA CYS A 100 16.12 10.82 11.91
C CYS A 100 15.82 12.31 11.79
N LYS A 101 16.49 12.95 10.82
CA LYS A 101 16.18 14.34 10.41
C LYS A 101 14.93 14.39 9.53
N TYR A 102 14.78 13.40 8.64
CA TYR A 102 13.66 13.28 7.71
C TYR A 102 13.07 11.87 7.75
N LEU A 103 11.73 11.79 7.83
CA LEU A 103 10.97 10.54 7.73
C LEU A 103 10.18 10.53 6.44
N VAL A 104 10.31 9.46 5.66
CA VAL A 104 9.49 9.23 4.46
C VAL A 104 8.62 8.01 4.64
N ILE A 105 7.31 8.17 4.47
CA ILE A 105 6.33 7.10 4.63
C ILE A 105 5.72 6.78 3.27
N GLY A 106 5.93 5.54 2.81
CA GLY A 106 5.49 5.02 1.52
C GLY A 106 4.83 3.64 1.67
N THR A 107 3.93 3.49 2.65
CA THR A 107 3.25 2.22 2.97
C THR A 107 2.09 1.87 2.04
N GLY A 108 1.75 2.74 1.08
CA GLY A 108 0.56 2.58 0.24
C GLY A 108 -0.74 2.86 1.00
N SER A 109 -1.86 2.49 0.39
CA SER A 109 -3.21 2.69 0.96
C SER A 109 -3.91 1.35 1.14
N ASP A 110 -4.60 1.18 2.27
CA ASP A 110 -5.45 0.02 2.48
C ASP A 110 -6.64 0.03 1.51
N PRO A 111 -7.02 -1.14 0.96
CA PRO A 111 -8.30 -1.32 0.27
C PRO A 111 -9.48 -0.89 1.13
N VAL A 112 -10.32 0.03 0.62
CA VAL A 112 -11.52 0.48 1.34
C VAL A 112 -12.78 0.10 0.58
N ILE A 113 -13.68 -0.62 1.25
CA ILE A 113 -15.08 -0.78 0.83
C ILE A 113 -15.91 0.23 1.64
N PRO A 114 -16.72 1.10 0.99
CA PRO A 114 -17.56 2.06 1.70
C PRO A 114 -18.49 1.38 2.69
N GLU A 115 -18.77 2.03 3.83
CA GLU A 115 -19.56 1.47 4.93
C GLU A 115 -20.90 0.89 4.48
N SER A 116 -21.58 1.56 3.55
CA SER A 116 -22.86 1.13 2.96
C SER A 116 -22.80 -0.22 2.24
N TYR A 117 -21.61 -0.70 1.87
CA TYR A 117 -21.38 -1.97 1.19
C TYR A 117 -20.59 -2.98 2.03
N GLN A 118 -20.12 -2.62 3.24
CA GLN A 118 -19.33 -3.52 4.07
C GLN A 118 -20.14 -4.75 4.50
N SER A 119 -21.43 -4.59 4.80
CA SER A 119 -22.32 -5.71 5.15
C SER A 119 -22.56 -6.69 4.00
N LEU A 120 -22.29 -6.27 2.77
CA LEU A 120 -22.41 -7.08 1.56
C LEU A 120 -21.06 -7.71 1.15
N SER A 121 -19.96 -7.34 1.82
CA SER A 121 -18.63 -7.84 1.53
C SER A 121 -18.54 -9.36 1.71
N GLY A 122 -17.76 -10.02 0.87
CA GLY A 122 -17.62 -11.47 0.90
C GLY A 122 -17.37 -12.05 -0.49
N GLU A 123 -18.13 -13.06 -0.88
CA GLU A 123 -17.93 -13.75 -2.15
C GLU A 123 -18.22 -12.85 -3.37
N ASN A 124 -19.26 -12.01 -3.28
CA ASN A 124 -19.83 -11.28 -4.42
C ASN A 124 -19.50 -9.78 -4.44
N VAL A 125 -19.16 -9.19 -3.28
CA VAL A 125 -18.72 -7.79 -3.18
C VAL A 125 -17.34 -7.79 -2.55
N TYR A 126 -16.36 -7.27 -3.29
CA TYR A 126 -14.98 -7.23 -2.86
C TYR A 126 -14.28 -6.03 -3.50
N HIS A 127 -13.21 -5.58 -2.84
CA HIS A 127 -12.39 -4.51 -3.38
C HIS A 127 -11.60 -5.01 -4.59
N ILE A 128 -11.35 -4.11 -5.54
CA ILE A 128 -10.71 -4.41 -6.82
C ILE A 128 -9.30 -5.03 -6.66
N SER A 129 -8.62 -4.77 -5.54
CA SER A 129 -7.35 -5.41 -5.19
C SER A 129 -7.41 -6.94 -5.08
N GLN A 130 -8.60 -7.54 -4.98
CA GLN A 130 -8.82 -8.98 -4.97
C GLN A 130 -9.24 -9.53 -6.34
N PHE A 131 -9.21 -8.70 -7.40
CA PHE A 131 -9.77 -9.06 -8.70
C PHE A 131 -9.08 -10.29 -9.31
N LEU A 132 -7.75 -10.34 -9.33
CA LEU A 132 -7.03 -11.48 -9.92
C LEU A 132 -7.35 -12.80 -9.19
N GLU A 133 -7.45 -12.77 -7.85
CA GLU A 133 -7.79 -13.95 -7.04
C GLU A 133 -9.23 -14.44 -7.30
N ARG A 134 -10.10 -13.55 -7.81
CA ARG A 134 -11.53 -13.82 -8.00
C ARG A 134 -11.94 -13.92 -9.47
N GLN A 135 -11.00 -14.01 -10.41
CA GLN A 135 -11.30 -14.12 -11.84
C GLN A 135 -12.24 -15.28 -12.17
N ASP A 136 -12.05 -16.45 -11.55
CA ASP A 136 -12.93 -17.60 -11.76
C ASP A 136 -14.36 -17.33 -11.31
N ARG A 137 -14.53 -16.55 -10.24
CA ARG A 137 -15.85 -16.13 -9.76
C ARG A 137 -16.50 -15.15 -10.73
N CYS A 138 -15.72 -14.22 -11.31
CA CYS A 138 -16.18 -13.33 -12.37
C CYS A 138 -16.63 -14.11 -13.60
N ARG A 139 -15.84 -15.08 -14.09
CA ARG A 139 -16.18 -15.90 -15.27
C ARG A 139 -17.51 -16.65 -15.12
N LYS A 140 -17.83 -17.11 -13.90
CA LYS A 140 -19.07 -17.83 -13.58
C LYS A 140 -20.27 -16.91 -13.33
N ALA A 141 -20.05 -15.60 -13.17
CA ALA A 141 -21.11 -14.66 -12.85
C ALA A 141 -22.05 -14.44 -14.04
N LYS A 142 -23.36 -14.31 -13.77
CA LYS A 142 -24.34 -13.95 -14.80
C LYS A 142 -24.22 -12.47 -15.21
N SER A 143 -23.85 -11.63 -14.27
CA SER A 143 -23.63 -10.19 -14.44
C SER A 143 -22.54 -9.72 -13.48
N ILE A 144 -21.79 -8.70 -13.90
CA ILE A 144 -20.76 -8.07 -13.08
C ILE A 144 -20.94 -6.56 -13.14
N ALA A 145 -20.93 -5.92 -11.97
CA ALA A 145 -20.89 -4.46 -11.86
C ALA A 145 -19.50 -4.04 -11.37
N VAL A 146 -18.84 -3.16 -12.12
CA VAL A 146 -17.61 -2.51 -11.67
C VAL A 146 -17.98 -1.13 -11.15
N VAL A 147 -17.71 -0.89 -9.87
CA VAL A 147 -18.06 0.34 -9.17
C VAL A 147 -16.81 1.21 -9.03
N GLY A 148 -16.86 2.43 -9.57
CA GLY A 148 -15.78 3.41 -9.45
C GLY A 148 -15.51 4.16 -10.76
N SER A 149 -14.64 5.16 -10.70
CA SER A 149 -14.28 6.02 -11.83
C SER A 149 -12.77 6.12 -12.07
N GLY A 150 -11.96 5.48 -11.23
CA GLY A 150 -10.50 5.49 -11.34
C GLY A 150 -10.00 4.55 -12.43
N GLN A 151 -8.69 4.66 -12.72
CA GLN A 151 -7.98 3.78 -13.66
C GLN A 151 -8.23 2.30 -13.35
N SER A 152 -8.02 1.90 -12.10
CA SER A 152 -8.21 0.52 -11.66
C SER A 152 -9.57 -0.03 -12.08
N SER A 153 -10.64 0.76 -11.88
CA SER A 153 -12.00 0.39 -12.30
C SER A 153 -12.12 0.28 -13.82
N ALA A 154 -11.53 1.21 -14.57
CA ALA A 154 -11.55 1.16 -16.04
C ALA A 154 -10.78 -0.05 -16.60
N GLU A 155 -9.64 -0.40 -16.01
CA GLU A 155 -8.81 -1.55 -16.42
C GLU A 155 -9.51 -2.87 -16.15
N VAL A 156 -10.08 -3.06 -14.94
CA VAL A 156 -10.89 -4.25 -14.65
C VAL A 156 -12.13 -4.31 -15.52
N PHE A 157 -12.78 -3.18 -15.78
CA PHE A 157 -13.92 -3.15 -16.70
C PHE A 157 -13.50 -3.55 -18.11
N HIS A 158 -12.38 -3.05 -18.61
CA HIS A 158 -11.85 -3.41 -19.93
C HIS A 158 -11.50 -4.90 -20.01
N GLU A 159 -10.80 -5.43 -19.01
CA GLU A 159 -10.45 -6.85 -18.91
C GLU A 159 -11.71 -7.73 -18.91
N LEU A 160 -12.69 -7.39 -18.07
CA LEU A 160 -13.96 -8.11 -18.01
C LEU A 160 -14.73 -7.98 -19.32
N PHE A 161 -14.82 -6.79 -19.92
CA PHE A 161 -15.54 -6.59 -21.18
C PHE A 161 -14.92 -7.38 -22.33
N THR A 162 -13.59 -7.43 -22.40
CA THR A 162 -12.85 -8.14 -23.45
C THR A 162 -12.99 -9.65 -23.31
N ASN A 163 -12.95 -10.18 -22.08
CA ASN A 163 -12.94 -11.62 -21.81
C ASN A 163 -14.29 -12.21 -21.37
N SER A 164 -15.31 -11.39 -21.14
CA SER A 164 -16.63 -11.78 -20.63
C SER A 164 -17.64 -10.67 -20.99
N ALA A 165 -18.39 -10.85 -22.07
CA ALA A 165 -19.31 -9.86 -22.65
C ALA A 165 -20.51 -9.40 -21.75
N LYS A 166 -20.36 -9.32 -20.42
CA LYS A 166 -21.41 -9.15 -19.39
C LYS A 166 -20.98 -8.23 -18.23
N ALA A 167 -20.16 -7.23 -18.50
CA ALA A 167 -19.74 -6.22 -17.51
C ALA A 167 -20.53 -4.92 -17.69
N LEU A 168 -21.02 -4.36 -16.58
CA LEU A 168 -21.62 -3.02 -16.52
C LEU A 168 -20.70 -2.09 -15.71
N PHE A 169 -20.37 -0.93 -16.29
CA PHE A 169 -19.63 0.11 -15.58
C PHE A 169 -20.60 1.00 -14.80
N VAL A 170 -20.44 1.07 -13.49
CA VAL A 170 -21.27 1.90 -12.62
C VAL A 170 -20.41 3.01 -12.04
N ARG A 171 -20.60 4.22 -12.58
CA ARG A 171 -20.00 5.44 -12.03
C ARG A 171 -20.86 5.92 -10.87
N LEU A 172 -20.30 5.89 -9.66
CA LEU A 172 -20.89 6.59 -8.52
C LEU A 172 -20.46 8.05 -8.55
N THR A 173 -21.43 8.95 -8.64
CA THR A 173 -21.28 10.37 -8.28
C THR A 173 -21.72 10.50 -6.83
N PHE A 174 -20.79 10.92 -5.97
CA PHE A 174 -21.07 11.33 -4.60
C PHE A 174 -21.12 12.86 -4.54
#